data_AF-A0AAT9FKT3-F1
#
_entry.id   AF-A0AAT9FKT3-F1
#
_cell.length_a   1.000
_cell.length_b   1.000
_cell.length_c   1.000
_cell.angle_alpha   90.00
_cell.angle_beta   90.00
_cell.angle_gamma   90.00
#
_symmetry.space_group_name_H-M   'P 1'
#
loop_
_entity.id
_entity.type
_entity.pdbx_description
1 polymer ?
#
loop_
_entity_poly.entity_id
_entity_poly.type
_entity_poly.pdbx_seq_one_letter_code
_entity_poly.pdbx_strand_id
1 'polypeptide(L)'
;MNRRFEFNHPLRGRSIPRNRIDASAPRQATRHSKPAQRETKPSDTQSEMPLFTENTELNLGDEISAEELNSFACAMFAQLGYVRQNKSLNSQEAQNLIQDVVTKLLPGYVLLKNDYQLTLEAKNDQKEITERLVKATEPVLSNASVSEADKQKLLDASYIVVEKMMQLKMRTSHLQMRVDFLNQEVPGYLANHGKLMGYSEQLCKEAAQLTQAVLQSY
;
A
#
# COMPACT_ATOMS: atom_id res chain seq x y z
N MET A 1 48.40 24.07 43.96
CA MET A 1 49.39 24.26 42.87
C MET A 1 48.63 24.04 41.57
N ASN A 2 48.29 25.01 40.69
CA ASN A 2 48.79 26.36 40.36
C ASN A 2 49.93 26.38 39.31
N ARG A 3 49.73 27.16 38.23
CA ARG A 3 50.56 27.38 36.99
C ARG A 3 50.45 26.27 35.91
N ARG A 4 50.04 26.48 34.65
CA ARG A 4 49.84 27.67 33.76
C ARG A 4 51.10 28.23 33.07
N PHE A 5 50.86 28.73 31.84
CA PHE A 5 51.67 29.50 30.88
C PHE A 5 52.45 28.70 29.81
N GLU A 6 52.51 29.16 28.55
CA GLU A 6 51.45 29.30 27.50
C GLU A 6 52.15 29.62 26.11
N PHE A 7 51.45 29.44 24.97
CA PHE A 7 51.73 29.96 23.58
C PHE A 7 52.84 29.40 22.64
N ASN A 8 52.45 29.12 21.37
CA ASN A 8 52.72 30.07 20.26
C ASN A 8 51.86 29.87 18.99
N HIS A 9 51.52 31.01 18.35
CA HIS A 9 50.87 31.19 17.04
C HIS A 9 51.89 31.83 16.05
N PRO A 10 51.75 31.75 14.71
CA PRO A 10 50.92 32.69 13.91
C PRO A 10 50.19 32.06 12.69
N LEU A 11 48.91 32.33 12.42
CA LEU A 11 48.33 33.48 11.69
C LEU A 11 48.59 33.58 10.16
N ARG A 12 47.54 33.28 9.37
CA ARG A 12 47.05 33.90 8.10
C ARG A 12 45.73 33.15 7.79
N GLY A 13 44.54 33.73 7.61
CA GLY A 13 44.05 35.01 7.08
C GLY A 13 43.04 34.65 5.95
N ARG A 14 41.87 35.27 5.70
CA ARG A 14 41.19 36.53 6.08
C ARG A 14 39.67 36.24 6.05
N SER A 15 38.90 36.44 7.12
CA SER A 15 38.13 37.66 7.50
C SER A 15 37.04 38.15 6.52
N ILE A 16 35.80 38.12 7.00
CA ILE A 16 34.55 38.72 6.47
C ILE A 16 34.61 40.27 6.51
N PRO A 17 33.77 41.00 5.75
CA PRO A 17 33.17 42.21 6.31
C PRO A 17 31.63 42.29 6.17
N ARG A 18 31.00 42.97 7.14
CA ARG A 18 29.57 43.32 7.20
C ARG A 18 29.39 44.83 7.01
N ASN A 19 28.37 45.21 6.23
CA ASN A 19 27.44 46.35 6.40
C ASN A 19 27.90 47.84 6.41
N ARG A 20 27.11 48.62 5.65
CA ARG A 20 26.48 49.93 5.96
C ARG A 20 27.21 51.26 5.63
N ILE A 21 26.58 52.12 4.81
CA ILE A 21 25.93 53.41 5.17
C ILE A 21 25.37 54.14 3.90
N ASP A 22 24.41 55.04 4.15
CA ASP A 22 23.31 55.61 3.37
C ASP A 22 23.54 56.56 2.15
N ALA A 23 22.39 56.90 1.54
CA ALA A 23 21.99 58.20 0.96
C ALA A 23 22.38 58.60 -0.48
N SER A 24 21.39 58.54 -1.40
CA SER A 24 20.92 59.65 -2.27
C SER A 24 19.82 59.17 -3.24
N ALA A 25 18.79 59.99 -3.50
CA ALA A 25 17.63 59.68 -4.38
C ALA A 25 17.79 60.32 -5.79
N PRO A 26 16.89 60.07 -6.77
CA PRO A 26 15.56 60.71 -6.76
C PRO A 26 14.37 59.83 -7.25
N ARG A 27 13.15 60.34 -7.05
CA ARG A 27 11.88 59.76 -7.54
C ARG A 27 11.60 60.19 -9.00
N GLN A 28 10.94 59.33 -9.79
CA GLN A 28 9.88 59.74 -10.74
C GLN A 28 8.80 58.65 -10.84
N ALA A 29 7.59 59.01 -11.27
CA ALA A 29 6.43 58.13 -11.33
C ALA A 29 5.65 58.29 -12.65
N THR A 30 5.15 57.17 -13.20
CA THR A 30 4.07 57.06 -14.22
C THR A 30 3.69 55.57 -14.28
N ARG A 31 2.48 55.14 -13.88
CA ARG A 31 1.15 55.20 -14.52
C ARG A 31 0.82 54.01 -15.47
N HIS A 32 -0.12 53.17 -15.01
CA HIS A 32 -0.98 52.21 -15.74
C HIS A 32 -0.27 51.05 -16.50
N SER A 33 -0.65 49.79 -16.31
CA SER A 33 -1.96 49.27 -16.76
C SER A 33 -2.37 47.92 -16.13
N LYS A 34 -3.69 47.71 -15.98
CA LYS A 34 -4.47 46.47 -15.77
C LYS A 34 -4.00 45.41 -14.73
N PRO A 35 -4.80 45.11 -13.69
CA PRO A 35 -4.75 43.80 -13.04
C PRO A 35 -5.38 42.74 -13.94
N ALA A 36 -4.67 41.64 -14.19
CA ALA A 36 -5.26 40.46 -14.81
C ALA A 36 -6.07 39.70 -13.75
N GLN A 37 -7.37 39.57 -13.94
CA GLN A 37 -8.20 38.66 -13.16
C GLN A 37 -7.73 37.23 -13.42
N ARG A 38 -7.06 36.60 -12.45
CA ARG A 38 -6.99 35.14 -12.40
C ARG A 38 -8.28 34.66 -11.76
N GLU A 39 -9.22 34.25 -12.61
CA GLU A 39 -10.34 33.44 -12.17
C GLU A 39 -9.80 32.18 -11.48
N THR A 40 -10.10 32.06 -10.19
CA THR A 40 -9.89 30.82 -9.45
C THR A 40 -10.91 29.80 -9.94
N LYS A 41 -10.56 29.04 -10.98
CA LYS A 41 -11.28 27.79 -11.26
C LYS A 41 -11.19 26.91 -10.00
N PRO A 42 -12.31 26.41 -9.46
CA PRO A 42 -12.24 25.31 -8.51
C PRO A 42 -11.54 24.16 -9.22
N SER A 43 -10.52 23.59 -8.58
CA SER A 43 -9.96 22.33 -9.03
C SER A 43 -10.96 21.26 -8.62
N ASP A 44 -11.92 20.97 -9.51
CA ASP A 44 -12.76 19.79 -9.43
C ASP A 44 -11.86 18.57 -9.58
N THR A 45 -11.20 18.21 -8.47
CA THR A 45 -10.60 16.91 -8.27
C THR A 45 -11.75 15.95 -8.00
N GLN A 46 -12.59 15.75 -9.03
CA GLN A 46 -13.45 14.58 -9.10
C GLN A 46 -12.49 13.40 -9.04
N SER A 47 -12.49 12.74 -7.89
CA SER A 47 -11.86 11.45 -7.74
C SER A 47 -12.67 10.50 -8.61
N GLU A 48 -12.27 10.36 -9.87
CA GLU A 48 -12.73 9.32 -10.78
C GLU A 48 -12.31 7.96 -10.20
N MET A 49 -13.04 7.53 -9.19
CA MET A 49 -13.12 6.14 -8.77
C MET A 49 -13.58 5.38 -10.02
N PRO A 50 -12.74 4.51 -10.60
CA PRO A 50 -13.14 3.78 -11.79
C PRO A 50 -14.42 3.02 -11.49
N LEU A 51 -15.43 3.17 -12.36
CA LEU A 51 -16.66 2.41 -12.25
C LEU A 51 -16.35 0.96 -12.68
N PHE A 52 -15.79 0.18 -11.76
CA PHE A 52 -15.27 -1.16 -12.05
C PHE A 52 -16.38 -2.08 -12.55
N THR A 53 -16.33 -2.36 -13.84
CA THR A 53 -17.10 -3.42 -14.50
C THR A 53 -16.60 -4.78 -14.04
N GLU A 54 -17.52 -5.70 -13.71
CA GLU A 54 -17.25 -7.00 -13.07
C GLU A 54 -16.39 -8.00 -13.88
N ASN A 55 -15.94 -7.63 -15.10
CA ASN A 55 -15.21 -8.49 -16.03
C ASN A 55 -13.81 -7.92 -16.37
N THR A 56 -12.98 -7.65 -15.36
CA THR A 56 -11.55 -7.43 -15.61
C THR A 56 -10.87 -8.79 -15.68
N GLU A 57 -10.47 -9.22 -16.87
CA GLU A 57 -9.67 -10.45 -17.02
C GLU A 57 -8.30 -10.25 -16.33
N LEU A 58 -8.04 -11.03 -15.28
CA LEU A 58 -6.79 -10.98 -14.55
C LEU A 58 -5.72 -11.79 -15.31
N ASN A 59 -4.53 -11.20 -15.50
CA ASN A 59 -3.38 -11.87 -16.08
C ASN A 59 -2.23 -11.92 -15.08
N LEU A 60 -1.55 -13.07 -14.99
CA LEU A 60 -0.48 -13.27 -14.03
C LEU A 60 0.67 -12.26 -14.22
N GLY A 61 0.99 -11.89 -15.46
CA GLY A 61 2.07 -10.95 -15.78
C GLY A 61 1.76 -9.47 -15.46
N ASP A 62 0.49 -9.11 -15.29
CA ASP A 62 0.07 -7.77 -14.85
C ASP A 62 0.07 -7.65 -13.31
N GLU A 63 -0.08 -8.79 -12.62
CA GLU A 63 -0.15 -8.90 -11.16
C GLU A 63 1.22 -9.15 -10.50
N ILE A 64 2.05 -10.01 -11.09
CA ILE A 64 3.39 -10.35 -10.60
C ILE A 64 4.36 -10.35 -11.80
N SER A 65 5.50 -9.67 -11.65
CA SER A 65 6.47 -9.58 -12.72
C SER A 65 7.07 -10.95 -13.08
N ALA A 66 7.40 -11.15 -14.36
CA ALA A 66 8.04 -12.39 -14.80
C ALA A 66 9.40 -12.64 -14.13
N GLU A 67 10.16 -11.58 -13.79
CA GLU A 67 11.43 -11.69 -13.06
C GLU A 67 11.23 -12.23 -11.64
N GLU A 68 10.21 -11.73 -10.94
CA GLU A 68 9.80 -12.16 -9.61
C GLU A 68 9.36 -13.63 -9.61
N LEU A 69 8.47 -14.02 -10.52
CA LEU A 69 8.00 -15.40 -10.67
C LEU A 69 9.14 -16.38 -11.01
N ASN A 70 10.06 -16.00 -11.91
CA ASN A 70 11.23 -16.82 -12.25
C ASN A 70 12.19 -16.97 -11.07
N SER A 71 12.45 -15.87 -10.34
CA SER A 71 13.33 -15.87 -9.17
C SER A 71 12.77 -16.74 -8.04
N PHE A 72 11.47 -16.59 -7.77
CA PHE A 72 10.72 -17.44 -6.87
C PHE A 72 10.78 -18.91 -7.30
N ALA A 73 10.49 -19.22 -8.56
CA ALA A 73 10.47 -20.59 -9.06
C ALA A 73 11.84 -21.29 -8.92
N CYS A 74 12.92 -20.61 -9.28
CA CYS A 74 14.28 -21.14 -9.13
C CYS A 74 14.62 -21.42 -7.65
N ALA A 75 14.31 -20.48 -6.75
CA ALA A 75 14.57 -20.63 -5.32
C ALA A 75 13.71 -21.74 -4.68
N MET A 76 12.45 -21.88 -5.09
CA MET A 76 11.54 -22.92 -4.62
C MET A 76 12.10 -24.32 -4.92
N PHE A 77 12.50 -24.60 -6.17
CA PHE A 77 13.07 -25.90 -6.52
C PHE A 77 14.43 -26.14 -5.85
N ALA A 78 15.26 -25.10 -5.66
CA ALA A 78 16.50 -25.21 -4.89
C ALA A 78 16.24 -25.60 -3.43
N GLN A 79 15.27 -24.97 -2.75
CA GLN A 79 14.96 -25.27 -1.36
C GLN A 79 14.27 -26.62 -1.19
N LEU A 80 13.38 -27.03 -2.10
CA LEU A 80 12.81 -28.39 -2.08
C LEU A 80 13.90 -29.46 -2.28
N GLY A 81 14.92 -29.18 -3.09
CA GLY A 81 16.13 -30.00 -3.19
C GLY A 81 16.87 -30.11 -1.87
N TYR A 82 17.09 -28.99 -1.17
CA TYR A 82 17.73 -28.95 0.14
C TYR A 82 16.93 -29.70 1.22
N VAL A 83 15.61 -29.50 1.29
CA VAL A 83 14.71 -30.17 2.26
C VAL A 83 14.74 -31.69 2.04
N ARG A 84 14.65 -32.16 0.79
CA ARG A 84 14.67 -33.60 0.46
C ARG A 84 16.01 -34.28 0.74
N GLN A 85 17.13 -33.57 0.62
CA GLN A 85 18.44 -34.07 1.00
C GLN A 85 18.58 -34.16 2.54
N ASN A 86 18.09 -33.14 3.25
CA ASN A 86 18.13 -33.07 4.71
C ASN A 86 16.86 -33.68 5.34
N LYS A 87 16.76 -35.01 5.31
CA LYS A 87 15.66 -35.84 5.88
C LYS A 87 15.34 -35.63 7.38
N SER A 88 15.97 -34.66 8.04
CA SER A 88 15.76 -34.30 9.44
C SER A 88 14.81 -33.13 9.65
N LEU A 89 14.45 -32.40 8.59
CA LEU A 89 13.50 -31.28 8.68
C LEU A 89 12.08 -31.83 8.89
N ASN A 90 11.39 -31.33 9.92
CA ASN A 90 9.98 -31.64 10.11
C ASN A 90 9.10 -30.84 9.13
N SER A 91 7.83 -31.24 8.99
CA SER A 91 6.91 -30.60 8.03
C SER A 91 6.68 -29.11 8.30
N GLN A 92 6.86 -28.65 9.55
CA GLN A 92 6.69 -27.25 9.92
C GLN A 92 7.90 -26.41 9.49
N GLU A 93 9.12 -26.91 9.73
CA GLU A 93 10.36 -26.26 9.29
C GLU A 93 10.43 -26.14 7.76
N ALA A 94 9.98 -27.18 7.04
CA ALA A 94 9.85 -27.11 5.58
C ALA A 94 8.86 -26.02 5.14
N GLN A 95 7.68 -25.92 5.77
CA GLN A 95 6.70 -24.87 5.48
C GLN A 95 7.26 -23.47 5.79
N ASN A 96 7.92 -23.29 6.93
CA ASN A 96 8.55 -22.02 7.33
C ASN A 96 9.62 -21.60 6.31
N LEU A 97 10.45 -22.53 5.82
CA LEU A 97 11.44 -22.26 4.77
C LEU A 97 10.79 -21.80 3.45
N ILE A 98 9.66 -22.42 3.06
CA ILE A 98 8.89 -21.99 1.88
C ILE A 98 8.22 -20.62 2.11
N GLN A 99 7.68 -20.36 3.29
CA GLN A 99 7.11 -19.06 3.67
C GLN A 99 8.17 -17.95 3.61
N ASP A 100 9.40 -18.23 4.05
CA ASP A 100 10.55 -17.35 3.93
C ASP A 100 10.88 -17.01 2.46
N VAL A 101 10.77 -18.00 1.56
CA VAL A 101 10.97 -17.81 0.10
C VAL A 101 9.85 -16.97 -0.50
N VAL A 102 8.58 -17.24 -0.16
CA VAL A 102 7.42 -16.42 -0.57
C VAL A 102 7.60 -14.97 -0.11
N THR A 103 7.94 -14.76 1.17
CA THR A 103 8.10 -13.42 1.77
C THR A 103 9.16 -12.59 1.06
N LYS A 104 10.25 -13.22 0.61
CA LYS A 104 11.42 -12.54 0.01
C LYS A 104 11.34 -12.40 -1.50
N LEU A 105 10.70 -13.34 -2.19
CA LEU A 105 10.74 -13.45 -3.66
C LEU A 105 9.37 -13.34 -4.35
N LEU A 106 8.27 -13.15 -3.60
CA LEU A 106 6.98 -12.72 -4.12
C LEU A 106 6.49 -11.41 -3.46
N PRO A 107 7.29 -10.31 -3.43
CA PRO A 107 6.88 -9.04 -2.83
C PRO A 107 5.56 -8.49 -3.38
N GLY A 108 5.22 -8.69 -4.65
CA GLY A 108 3.93 -8.29 -5.24
C GLY A 108 2.75 -8.99 -4.57
N TYR A 109 2.83 -10.31 -4.40
CA TYR A 109 1.83 -11.09 -3.66
C TYR A 109 1.73 -10.63 -2.19
N VAL A 110 2.87 -10.45 -1.52
CA VAL A 110 2.91 -10.05 -0.10
C VAL A 110 2.29 -8.67 0.10
N LEU A 111 2.60 -7.70 -0.76
CA LEU A 111 2.01 -6.36 -0.71
C LEU A 111 0.50 -6.40 -0.94
N LEU A 112 0.04 -7.17 -1.93
CA LEU A 112 -1.39 -7.36 -2.21
C LEU A 112 -2.12 -8.01 -1.02
N LYS A 113 -1.52 -9.04 -0.40
CA LYS A 113 -2.10 -9.77 0.73
C LYS A 113 -2.20 -8.88 1.97
N ASN A 114 -1.19 -8.06 2.23
CA ASN A 114 -1.19 -7.06 3.31
C ASN A 114 -2.25 -5.97 3.07
N ASP A 115 -2.36 -5.43 1.86
CA ASP A 115 -3.40 -4.45 1.50
C ASP A 115 -4.81 -5.03 1.63
N TYR A 116 -4.99 -6.31 1.28
CA TYR A 116 -6.23 -7.04 1.50
C TYR A 116 -6.58 -7.14 3.00
N GLN A 117 -5.64 -7.59 3.83
CA GLN A 117 -5.84 -7.71 5.29
C GLN A 117 -6.19 -6.35 5.93
N LEU A 118 -5.39 -5.30 5.65
CA LEU A 118 -5.65 -3.94 6.15
C LEU A 118 -6.98 -3.37 5.67
N THR A 119 -7.37 -3.62 4.42
CA THR A 119 -8.67 -3.20 3.89
C THR A 119 -9.82 -3.97 4.55
N LEU A 120 -9.64 -5.25 4.86
CA LEU A 120 -10.63 -6.08 5.56
C LEU A 120 -10.83 -5.64 7.00
N GLU A 121 -9.76 -5.30 7.72
CA GLU A 121 -9.81 -4.69 9.06
C GLU A 121 -10.55 -3.36 9.02
N ALA A 122 -10.14 -2.43 8.15
CA ALA A 122 -10.79 -1.12 8.01
C ALA A 122 -12.29 -1.22 7.64
N LYS A 123 -12.68 -2.23 6.85
CA LYS A 123 -14.07 -2.55 6.54
C LYS A 123 -14.84 -3.03 7.78
N ASN A 124 -14.24 -3.85 8.63
CA ASN A 124 -14.87 -4.33 9.86
C ASN A 124 -15.06 -3.18 10.87
N ASP A 125 -14.05 -2.31 11.04
CA ASP A 125 -14.16 -1.10 11.86
C ASP A 125 -15.25 -0.16 11.34
N GLN A 126 -15.28 0.08 10.02
CA GLN A 126 -16.31 0.93 9.40
C GLN A 126 -17.71 0.30 9.55
N LYS A 127 -17.84 -1.02 9.54
CA LYS A 127 -19.10 -1.72 9.82
C LYS A 127 -19.58 -1.41 11.23
N GLU A 128 -18.72 -1.51 12.25
CA GLU A 128 -19.08 -1.15 13.62
C GLU A 128 -19.51 0.31 13.76
N ILE A 129 -18.78 1.23 13.12
CA ILE A 129 -19.15 2.67 13.09
C ILE A 129 -20.54 2.85 12.47
N THR A 130 -20.81 2.17 11.36
CA THR A 130 -22.11 2.22 10.65
C THR A 130 -23.24 1.69 11.54
N GLU A 131 -23.05 0.54 12.19
CA GLU A 131 -24.04 -0.05 13.11
C GLU A 131 -24.31 0.84 14.34
N ARG A 132 -23.27 1.47 14.90
CA ARG A 132 -23.41 2.42 16.02
C ARG A 132 -24.13 3.69 15.58
N LEU A 133 -23.84 4.20 14.38
CA LEU A 133 -24.52 5.37 13.84
C LEU A 133 -26.01 5.10 13.65
N VAL A 134 -26.39 4.01 12.95
CA VAL A 134 -27.80 3.65 12.74
C VAL A 134 -28.59 3.57 14.05
N LYS A 135 -28.02 2.91 15.08
CA LYS A 135 -28.64 2.82 16.42
C LYS A 135 -28.80 4.17 17.12
N ALA A 136 -27.93 5.14 16.81
CA ALA A 136 -27.99 6.49 17.37
C ALA A 136 -28.90 7.44 16.57
N THR A 137 -29.06 7.23 15.26
CA THR A 137 -29.84 8.13 14.40
C THR A 137 -31.34 7.83 14.41
N GLU A 138 -31.74 6.57 14.49
CA GLU A 138 -33.15 6.12 14.54
C GLU A 138 -34.01 6.86 15.60
N PRO A 139 -33.59 6.99 16.89
CA PRO A 139 -34.37 7.75 17.88
C PRO A 139 -34.37 9.27 17.66
N VAL A 140 -33.38 9.82 16.94
CA VAL A 140 -33.28 11.27 16.68
C VAL A 140 -34.15 11.67 15.49
N LEU A 141 -34.18 10.85 14.44
CA LEU A 141 -35.01 11.09 13.24
C LEU A 141 -36.50 10.96 13.55
N SER A 142 -36.88 9.99 14.41
CA SER A 142 -38.26 9.76 14.85
C SER A 142 -38.78 10.82 15.85
N ASN A 143 -37.91 11.61 16.48
CA ASN A 143 -38.33 12.65 17.40
C ASN A 143 -38.87 13.90 16.66
N ALA A 144 -40.11 14.30 16.99
CA ALA A 144 -40.78 15.48 16.43
C ALA A 144 -40.22 16.83 16.95
N SER A 145 -39.46 16.85 18.06
CA SER A 145 -38.86 18.06 18.62
C SER A 145 -37.50 18.42 18.03
N VAL A 146 -36.93 17.58 17.16
CA VAL A 146 -35.62 17.82 16.52
C VAL A 146 -35.83 18.64 15.26
N SER A 147 -34.99 19.68 15.06
CA SER A 147 -35.10 20.56 13.90
C SER A 147 -34.79 19.82 12.60
N GLU A 148 -35.50 20.15 11.52
CA GLU A 148 -35.30 19.51 10.22
C GLU A 148 -33.86 19.72 9.69
N ALA A 149 -33.25 20.87 10.02
CA ALA A 149 -31.85 21.15 9.68
C ALA A 149 -30.87 20.22 10.40
N ASP A 150 -31.18 19.76 11.62
CA ASP A 150 -30.35 18.80 12.34
C ASP A 150 -30.61 17.36 11.90
N LYS A 151 -31.85 17.04 11.50
CA LYS A 151 -32.16 15.77 10.81
C LYS A 151 -31.40 15.65 9.49
N GLN A 152 -31.36 16.71 8.68
CA GLN A 152 -30.62 16.70 7.42
C GLN A 152 -29.11 16.47 7.63
N LYS A 153 -28.46 17.20 8.54
CA LYS A 153 -27.03 16.97 8.88
C LYS A 153 -26.76 15.52 9.28
N LEU A 154 -27.69 14.90 9.98
CA LEU A 154 -27.59 13.52 10.46
C LEU A 154 -27.74 12.50 9.31
N LEU A 155 -28.61 12.79 8.33
CA LEU A 155 -28.72 12.03 7.09
C LEU A 155 -27.46 12.20 6.22
N ASP A 156 -26.93 13.41 6.08
CA ASP A 156 -25.69 13.69 5.34
C ASP A 156 -24.50 12.92 5.94
N ALA A 157 -24.36 12.95 7.28
CA ALA A 157 -23.35 12.16 7.98
C ALA A 157 -23.54 10.63 7.80
N SER A 158 -24.79 10.17 7.76
CA SER A 158 -25.11 8.76 7.50
C SER A 158 -24.76 8.35 6.08
N TYR A 159 -25.01 9.22 5.09
CA TYR A 159 -24.65 9.00 3.70
C TYR A 159 -23.13 8.80 3.54
N ILE A 160 -22.32 9.70 4.11
CA ILE A 160 -20.84 9.62 4.07
C ILE A 160 -20.33 8.29 4.68
N VAL A 161 -20.92 7.85 5.80
CA VAL A 161 -20.54 6.61 6.48
C VAL A 161 -20.90 5.36 5.66
N VAL A 162 -22.07 5.36 5.01
CA VAL A 162 -22.51 4.28 4.10
C VAL A 162 -21.69 4.26 2.82
N GLU A 163 -21.39 5.42 2.23
CA GLU A 163 -20.55 5.54 1.03
C GLU A 163 -19.15 4.96 1.29
N LYS A 164 -18.49 5.37 2.38
CA LYS A 164 -17.18 4.83 2.78
C LYS A 164 -17.23 3.31 3.02
N MET A 165 -18.30 2.81 3.62
CA MET A 165 -18.50 1.35 3.80
C MET A 165 -18.64 0.61 2.46
N MET A 166 -19.33 1.22 1.47
CA MET A 166 -19.47 0.67 0.14
C MET A 166 -18.14 0.68 -0.63
N GLN A 167 -17.39 1.78 -0.58
CA GLN A 167 -16.04 1.87 -1.16
C GLN A 167 -15.11 0.79 -0.59
N LEU A 168 -15.09 0.61 0.74
CA LEU A 168 -14.32 -0.45 1.40
C LEU A 168 -14.79 -1.85 0.96
N LYS A 169 -16.10 -2.11 0.91
CA LYS A 169 -16.64 -3.39 0.42
C LYS A 169 -16.18 -3.72 -1.00
N MET A 170 -16.23 -2.75 -1.92
CA MET A 170 -15.77 -2.92 -3.30
C MET A 170 -14.27 -3.21 -3.35
N ARG A 171 -13.46 -2.43 -2.61
CA ARG A 171 -12.00 -2.65 -2.53
C ARG A 171 -11.65 -4.02 -1.97
N THR A 172 -12.28 -4.46 -0.86
CA THR A 172 -12.10 -5.80 -0.30
C THR A 172 -12.42 -6.89 -1.33
N SER A 173 -13.53 -6.75 -2.07
CA SER A 173 -13.94 -7.75 -3.07
C SER A 173 -12.95 -7.86 -4.23
N HIS A 174 -12.44 -6.72 -4.71
CA HIS A 174 -11.45 -6.68 -5.78
C HIS A 174 -10.09 -7.26 -5.34
N LEU A 175 -9.62 -6.89 -4.14
CA LEU A 175 -8.38 -7.43 -3.59
C LEU A 175 -8.47 -8.94 -3.32
N GLN A 176 -9.60 -9.43 -2.80
CA GLN A 176 -9.84 -10.87 -2.63
C GLN A 176 -9.76 -11.62 -3.97
N MET A 177 -10.40 -11.11 -5.02
CA MET A 177 -10.37 -11.72 -6.36
C MET A 177 -8.93 -11.86 -6.88
N ARG A 178 -8.11 -10.81 -6.75
CA ARG A 178 -6.69 -10.82 -7.16
C ARG A 178 -5.84 -11.77 -6.33
N VAL A 179 -6.07 -11.84 -5.01
CA VAL A 179 -5.41 -12.81 -4.11
C VAL A 179 -5.78 -14.25 -4.49
N ASP A 180 -7.06 -14.54 -4.73
CA ASP A 180 -7.54 -15.88 -5.09
C ASP A 180 -7.05 -16.34 -6.48
N PHE A 181 -6.91 -15.41 -7.41
CA PHE A 181 -6.27 -15.63 -8.71
C PHE A 181 -4.79 -16.03 -8.54
N LEU A 182 -4.01 -15.26 -7.78
CA LEU A 182 -2.59 -15.56 -7.54
C LEU A 182 -2.38 -16.86 -6.75
N ASN A 183 -3.29 -17.19 -5.83
CA ASN A 183 -3.30 -18.47 -5.12
C ASN A 183 -3.46 -19.70 -6.03
N GLN A 184 -3.93 -19.52 -7.27
CA GLN A 184 -4.10 -20.57 -8.28
C GLN A 184 -2.99 -20.52 -9.35
N GLU A 185 -2.73 -19.33 -9.89
CA GLU A 185 -1.79 -19.14 -11.00
C GLU A 185 -0.32 -19.27 -10.59
N VAL A 186 0.10 -18.83 -9.40
CA VAL A 186 1.51 -18.96 -8.96
C VAL A 186 1.92 -20.44 -8.82
N PRO A 187 1.14 -21.33 -8.18
CA PRO A 187 1.37 -22.78 -8.22
C PRO A 187 1.38 -23.38 -9.64
N GLY A 188 0.47 -22.93 -10.52
CA GLY A 188 0.39 -23.38 -11.91
C GLY A 188 1.64 -23.01 -12.72
N TYR A 189 2.09 -21.76 -12.57
CA TYR A 189 3.35 -21.26 -13.13
C TYR A 189 4.53 -22.09 -12.65
N LEU A 190 4.65 -22.32 -11.34
CA LEU A 190 5.74 -23.10 -10.75
C LEU A 190 5.80 -24.54 -11.30
N ALA A 191 4.65 -25.20 -11.44
CA ALA A 191 4.58 -26.55 -12.00
C ALA A 191 5.03 -26.61 -13.47
N ASN A 192 4.69 -25.59 -14.27
CA ASN A 192 5.07 -25.51 -15.68
C ASN A 192 6.54 -25.11 -15.85
N HIS A 193 7.01 -24.11 -15.11
CA HIS A 193 8.41 -23.69 -15.09
C HIS A 193 9.33 -24.85 -14.66
N GLY A 194 8.93 -25.63 -13.64
CA GLY A 194 9.68 -26.81 -13.21
C GLY A 194 9.85 -27.87 -14.31
N LYS A 195 8.81 -28.13 -15.11
CA LYS A 195 8.89 -29.05 -16.26
C LYS A 195 9.85 -28.54 -17.34
N LEU A 196 9.83 -27.22 -17.63
CA LEU A 196 10.75 -26.60 -18.59
C LEU A 196 12.22 -26.70 -18.12
N MET A 197 12.45 -26.63 -16.81
CA MET A 197 13.77 -26.84 -16.18
C MET A 197 14.19 -28.32 -16.07
N GLY A 198 13.37 -29.25 -16.56
CA GLY A 198 13.66 -30.69 -16.57
C GLY A 198 13.41 -31.43 -15.25
N TYR A 199 12.71 -30.83 -14.28
CA TYR A 199 12.32 -31.50 -13.05
C TYR A 199 11.21 -32.55 -13.29
N SER A 200 11.16 -33.57 -12.44
CA SER A 200 10.14 -34.63 -12.54
C SER A 200 8.75 -34.12 -12.18
N GLU A 201 7.72 -34.66 -12.85
CA GLU A 201 6.33 -34.27 -12.63
C GLU A 201 5.90 -34.36 -11.15
N GLN A 202 6.40 -35.37 -10.43
CA GLN A 202 6.14 -35.54 -9.00
C GLN A 202 6.73 -34.39 -8.16
N LEU A 203 7.94 -33.92 -8.47
CA LEU A 203 8.55 -32.78 -7.78
C LEU A 203 7.82 -31.48 -8.14
N CYS A 204 7.40 -31.30 -9.39
CA CYS A 204 6.61 -30.13 -9.80
C CYS A 204 5.24 -30.08 -9.11
N LYS A 205 4.57 -31.22 -8.94
CA LYS A 205 3.31 -31.33 -8.19
C LYS A 205 3.47 -31.02 -6.71
N GLU A 206 4.51 -31.58 -6.07
CA GLU A 206 4.84 -31.29 -4.66
C GLU A 206 5.16 -29.80 -4.45
N ALA A 207 5.95 -29.21 -5.35
CA ALA A 207 6.28 -27.79 -5.31
C ALA A 207 5.02 -26.90 -5.39
N ALA A 208 4.14 -27.17 -6.36
CA ALA A 208 2.89 -26.44 -6.52
C ALA A 208 1.97 -26.58 -5.30
N GLN A 209 1.82 -27.80 -4.76
CA GLN A 209 0.99 -28.06 -3.58
C GLN A 209 1.52 -27.34 -2.32
N LEU A 210 2.83 -27.38 -2.09
CA LEU A 210 3.45 -26.67 -0.96
C LEU A 210 3.34 -25.15 -1.11
N THR A 211 3.55 -24.62 -2.32
CA THR A 211 3.31 -23.20 -2.60
C THR A 211 1.86 -22.81 -2.35
N GLN A 212 0.89 -23.57 -2.87
CA GLN A 212 -0.53 -23.30 -2.70
C GLN A 212 -0.93 -23.28 -1.21
N ALA A 213 -0.47 -24.27 -0.44
CA ALA A 213 -0.73 -24.33 1.00
C ALA A 213 -0.15 -23.12 1.75
N VAL A 214 1.10 -22.73 1.44
CA VAL A 214 1.75 -21.57 2.07
C VAL A 214 1.05 -20.26 1.69
N LEU A 215 0.74 -20.03 0.41
CA LEU A 215 0.04 -18.81 -0.03
C LEU A 215 -1.35 -18.68 0.63
N GLN A 216 -2.10 -19.78 0.75
CA GLN A 216 -3.40 -19.81 1.43
C GLN A 216 -3.30 -19.53 2.94
N SER A 217 -2.18 -19.92 3.58
CA SER A 217 -1.93 -19.71 5.02
C SER A 217 -1.32 -18.35 5.39
N TYR A 218 -0.91 -17.56 4.39
CA TYR A 218 -0.28 -16.23 4.53
C TYR A 218 -1.30 -15.12 4.82
#